data_AF-A0A3Q0DEW3-F1
#
_entry.id   AF-A0A3Q0DEW3-F1
#
_cell.length_a   1.000
_cell.length_b   1.000
_cell.length_c   1.000
_cell.angle_alpha   90.00
_cell.angle_beta   90.00
_cell.angle_gamma   90.00
#
_symmetry.space_group_name_H-M   'P 1'
#
loop_
_entity.id
_entity.type
_entity.pdbx_description
1 polymer ?
#
loop_
_entity_poly.entity_id
_entity_poly.type
_entity_poly.pdbx_seq_one_letter_code
_entity_poly.pdbx_strand_id
1 'polypeptide(L)'
;MASLAILSLPSCLPSLLFLLLQLSSGYAGQFRVIGPRHPIRALVGDEVELPCRISPGKNATGMEVGWYRPPFSRVVHLYRNGKDQDGEQAPEYRGRTELLKETIGEGKVTLRIRNVRFSDEGGFTCFFRDHSYQEEAAMELKVEDPFYWVSPGVLIVIAVLPVLLLQIAVGLLFLCLQHRLRGKLRAEIENLHRTFGQFLEELRNPF
;
A
#
# COMPACT_ATOMS: atom_id res chain seq x y z
N MET A 1 -68.82 9.82 58.03
CA MET A 1 -67.39 9.45 57.97
C MET A 1 -67.09 8.98 56.56
N ALA A 2 -66.36 9.77 55.78
CA ALA A 2 -65.62 9.34 54.59
C ALA A 2 -64.82 10.56 54.11
N SER A 3 -63.61 10.72 54.66
CA SER A 3 -62.66 11.72 54.17
C SER A 3 -61.91 11.08 53.00
N LEU A 4 -62.15 11.58 51.78
CA LEU A 4 -61.42 11.16 50.59
C LEU A 4 -60.00 11.76 50.70
N ALA A 5 -59.02 10.89 50.98
CA ALA A 5 -57.61 11.27 50.93
C ALA A 5 -57.24 11.61 49.49
N ILE A 6 -57.08 12.90 49.21
CA ILE A 6 -56.52 13.39 47.96
C ILE A 6 -55.05 12.99 47.96
N LEU A 7 -54.70 11.96 47.19
CA LEU A 7 -53.31 11.59 46.91
C LEU A 7 -52.66 12.75 46.17
N SER A 8 -51.90 13.58 46.89
CA SER A 8 -51.09 14.63 46.30
C SER A 8 -49.99 13.99 45.46
N LEU A 9 -50.09 14.14 44.13
CA LEU A 9 -49.00 13.77 43.23
C LEU A 9 -47.74 14.58 43.63
N PRO A 10 -46.57 13.93 43.77
CA PRO A 10 -45.36 14.61 44.21
C PRO A 10 -44.97 15.70 43.20
N SER A 11 -44.77 16.92 43.70
CA SER A 11 -44.37 18.14 42.98
C SER A 11 -43.03 18.04 42.24
N CYS A 12 -42.36 16.88 42.30
CA CYS A 12 -41.09 16.58 41.64
C CYS A 12 -41.25 16.09 40.20
N LEU A 13 -42.44 15.63 39.79
CA LEU A 13 -42.68 15.09 38.44
C LEU A 13 -42.37 16.10 37.31
N PRO A 14 -42.80 17.37 37.36
CA PRO A 14 -42.49 18.33 36.30
C PRO A 14 -41.00 18.72 36.28
N SER A 15 -40.34 18.82 37.43
CA SER A 15 -38.91 19.11 37.53
C SER A 15 -38.05 17.95 37.00
N LEU A 16 -38.45 16.71 37.26
CA LEU A 16 -37.80 15.52 36.73
C LEU A 16 -38.01 15.39 35.22
N LEU A 17 -39.21 15.69 34.72
CA LEU A 17 -39.50 15.74 33.28
C LEU A 17 -38.67 16.81 32.57
N PHE A 18 -38.53 18.00 33.16
CA PHE A 18 -37.67 19.06 32.64
C PHE A 18 -36.20 18.64 32.63
N LEU A 19 -35.70 18.00 33.69
CA LEU A 19 -34.34 17.45 33.73
C LEU A 19 -34.12 16.36 32.68
N LEU A 20 -35.10 15.48 32.46
CA LEU A 20 -35.08 14.45 31.42
C LEU A 20 -35.08 15.06 30.01
N LEU A 21 -35.86 16.11 29.76
CA LEU A 21 -35.86 16.86 28.48
C LEU A 21 -34.51 17.58 28.21
N GLN A 22 -33.92 18.15 29.26
CA GLN A 22 -32.59 18.78 29.19
C GLN A 22 -31.50 17.73 28.89
N LEU A 23 -31.60 16.54 29.48
CA LEU A 23 -30.66 15.44 29.25
C LEU A 23 -30.80 14.84 27.84
N SER A 24 -32.01 14.78 27.28
CA SER A 24 -32.23 14.32 25.89
C SER A 24 -31.73 15.30 24.84
N SER A 25 -31.75 16.61 25.13
CA SER A 25 -31.31 17.63 24.18
C SER A 25 -29.78 17.74 24.06
N GLY A 26 -29.03 17.23 25.04
CA GLY A 26 -27.56 17.32 25.04
C GLY A 26 -26.83 16.25 24.23
N TYR A 27 -27.47 15.13 23.88
CA TYR A 27 -26.83 13.97 23.24
C TYR A 27 -27.19 13.77 21.76
N ALA A 28 -28.20 14.48 21.26
CA ALA A 28 -28.58 14.46 19.86
C ALA A 28 -27.58 15.28 19.02
N GLY A 29 -26.39 14.72 18.77
CA GLY A 29 -25.39 15.40 17.93
C GLY A 29 -23.97 14.87 18.05
N GLN A 30 -23.61 14.28 19.19
CA GLN A 30 -22.25 13.84 19.46
C GLN A 30 -21.93 12.52 18.75
N PHE A 31 -20.83 12.50 17.99
CA PHE A 31 -20.29 11.31 17.32
C PHE A 31 -18.77 11.28 17.51
N ARG A 32 -18.12 10.17 17.19
CA ARG A 32 -16.65 10.09 17.08
C ARG A 32 -16.28 9.72 15.66
N VAL A 33 -15.20 10.29 15.14
CA VAL A 33 -14.61 9.84 13.87
C VAL A 33 -13.66 8.68 14.15
N ILE A 34 -13.75 7.64 13.34
CA ILE A 34 -12.95 6.44 13.43
C ILE A 34 -12.26 6.24 12.10
N GLY A 35 -10.94 6.32 12.12
CA GLY A 35 -10.05 5.97 11.02
C GLY A 35 -9.52 4.53 11.12
N PRO A 36 -8.71 4.11 10.14
CA PRO A 36 -8.00 2.84 10.18
C PRO A 36 -7.01 2.80 11.37
N ARG A 37 -6.87 1.63 12.00
CA ARG A 37 -5.93 1.42 13.12
C ARG A 37 -4.50 1.15 12.69
N HIS A 38 -4.33 0.67 11.47
CA HIS A 38 -3.03 0.29 10.92
C HIS A 38 -2.70 1.20 9.74
N PRO A 39 -1.40 1.41 9.45
CA PRO A 39 -1.00 2.15 8.26
C PRO A 39 -1.56 1.50 6.99
N ILE A 40 -2.09 2.34 6.10
CA ILE A 40 -2.54 1.92 4.78
C ILE A 40 -1.31 1.91 3.88
N ARG A 41 -1.14 0.85 3.08
CA ARG A 41 -0.03 0.70 2.14
C ARG A 41 -0.54 0.90 0.73
N ALA A 42 0.25 1.59 -0.09
CA ALA A 42 -0.04 1.81 -1.50
C ALA A 42 1.25 1.76 -2.32
N LEU A 43 1.15 1.30 -3.57
CA LEU A 43 2.27 1.35 -4.49
C LEU A 43 2.32 2.71 -5.20
N VAL A 44 3.53 3.14 -5.58
CA VAL A 44 3.68 4.32 -6.44
C VAL A 44 2.96 4.10 -7.77
N GLY A 45 2.17 5.08 -8.19
CA GLY A 45 1.39 5.05 -9.43
C GLY A 45 -0.01 4.45 -9.30
N ASP A 46 -0.28 3.68 -8.25
CA ASP A 46 -1.59 3.06 -8.00
C ASP A 46 -2.61 4.07 -7.43
N GLU A 47 -3.81 3.57 -7.13
CA GLU A 47 -4.83 4.27 -6.36
C GLU A 47 -4.85 3.76 -4.91
N VAL A 48 -5.16 4.63 -3.96
CA VAL A 48 -5.32 4.27 -2.55
C VAL A 48 -6.62 4.81 -1.98
N GLU A 49 -7.24 4.04 -1.09
CA GLU A 49 -8.48 4.37 -0.42
C GLU A 49 -8.24 4.61 1.08
N LEU A 50 -8.63 5.79 1.56
CA LEU A 50 -8.48 6.26 2.93
C LEU A 50 -9.87 6.34 3.59
N PRO A 51 -10.34 5.29 4.28
CA PRO A 51 -11.68 5.24 4.85
C PRO A 51 -11.78 5.98 6.19
N CYS A 52 -12.90 6.65 6.41
CA CYS A 52 -13.32 7.13 7.73
C CYS A 52 -14.82 6.95 7.95
N ARG A 53 -15.19 6.77 9.21
CA ARG A 53 -16.59 6.63 9.60
C ARG A 53 -16.88 7.30 10.93
N ILE A 54 -18.14 7.65 11.14
CA ILE A 54 -18.61 8.14 12.43
C ILE A 54 -19.27 7.04 13.27
N SER A 55 -19.22 7.20 14.59
CA SER A 55 -19.87 6.32 15.56
C SER A 55 -20.52 7.14 16.68
N PRO A 56 -21.81 6.96 16.97
CA PRO A 56 -22.76 6.10 16.26
C PRO A 56 -22.95 6.55 14.80
N GLY A 57 -23.21 5.58 13.91
CA GLY A 57 -23.43 5.87 12.50
C GLY A 57 -24.71 6.69 12.31
N LYS A 58 -24.63 7.78 11.54
CA LYS A 58 -25.77 8.62 11.15
C LYS A 58 -25.53 9.19 9.77
N ASN A 59 -26.59 9.70 9.14
CA ASN A 59 -26.49 10.30 7.82
C ASN A 59 -25.55 11.53 7.84
N ALA A 60 -24.47 11.45 7.07
CA ALA A 60 -23.45 12.50 6.96
C ALA A 60 -23.55 13.31 5.65
N THR A 61 -24.60 13.11 4.84
CA THR A 61 -24.78 13.82 3.55
C THR A 61 -24.83 15.35 3.73
N GLY A 62 -25.38 15.82 4.86
CA GLY A 62 -25.45 17.24 5.19
C GLY A 62 -24.23 17.79 5.94
N MET A 63 -23.25 16.94 6.28
CA MET A 63 -22.07 17.34 7.05
C MET A 63 -20.98 17.90 6.14
N GLU A 64 -20.05 18.65 6.72
CA GLU A 64 -18.76 18.91 6.09
C GLU A 64 -17.81 17.76 6.43
N VAL A 65 -17.18 17.20 5.41
CA VAL A 65 -16.30 16.03 5.52
C VAL A 65 -15.05 16.31 4.71
N GLY A 66 -13.88 16.04 5.27
CA GLY A 66 -12.65 16.35 4.55
C GLY A 66 -11.43 15.63 5.08
N TRP A 67 -10.36 15.73 4.30
CA TRP A 67 -9.04 15.22 4.64
C TRP A 67 -8.03 16.36 4.52
N TYR A 68 -7.11 16.40 5.48
CA TYR A 68 -5.96 17.29 5.43
C TYR A 68 -4.69 16.58 5.89
N ARG A 69 -3.54 17.21 5.64
CA ARG A 69 -2.25 16.71 6.11
C ARG A 69 -1.67 17.61 7.21
N PRO A 70 -1.23 17.04 8.34
CA PRO A 70 -0.44 17.77 9.32
C PRO A 70 0.97 18.12 8.76
N PRO A 71 1.69 19.07 9.39
CA PRO A 71 1.26 19.94 10.48
C PRO A 71 0.50 21.20 10.01
N PHE A 72 0.56 21.55 8.71
CA PHE A 72 0.02 22.81 8.18
C PHE A 72 -1.43 22.71 7.68
N SER A 73 -2.17 21.68 8.07
CA SER A 73 -3.55 21.41 7.65
C SER A 73 -3.80 21.58 6.14
N ARG A 74 -2.87 21.06 5.33
CA ARG A 74 -2.98 21.13 3.86
C ARG A 74 -4.19 20.34 3.39
N VAL A 75 -5.16 21.00 2.76
CA VAL A 75 -6.41 20.37 2.32
C VAL A 75 -6.14 19.38 1.19
N VAL A 76 -6.46 18.12 1.44
CA VAL A 76 -6.35 17.03 0.45
C VAL A 76 -7.66 16.94 -0.33
N HIS A 77 -8.78 16.95 0.38
CA HIS A 77 -10.11 16.92 -0.19
C HIS A 77 -11.11 17.54 0.78
N LEU A 78 -12.13 18.23 0.27
CA LEU A 78 -13.17 18.84 1.08
C LEU A 78 -14.54 18.66 0.41
N TYR A 79 -15.50 18.16 1.18
CA TYR A 79 -16.90 18.05 0.83
C TYR A 79 -17.73 18.91 1.77
N ARG A 80 -18.54 19.81 1.22
CA ARG A 80 -19.39 20.73 1.98
C ARG A 80 -20.63 21.09 1.16
N ASN A 81 -21.77 21.27 1.83
CA ASN A 81 -23.03 21.66 1.18
C ASN A 81 -23.44 20.72 0.04
N GLY A 82 -23.22 19.41 0.20
CA GLY A 82 -23.59 18.42 -0.80
C GLY A 82 -22.61 18.29 -1.98
N LYS A 83 -21.48 19.01 -2.00
CA LYS A 83 -20.57 19.09 -3.16
C LYS A 83 -19.10 19.07 -2.76
N ASP A 84 -18.26 18.56 -3.65
CA ASP A 84 -16.81 18.62 -3.52
C ASP A 84 -16.32 20.04 -3.80
N GLN A 85 -15.36 20.51 -3.00
CA GLN A 85 -14.81 21.86 -3.03
C GLN A 85 -13.42 21.84 -3.69
N ASP A 86 -13.37 21.52 -4.98
CA ASP A 86 -12.10 21.34 -5.72
C ASP A 86 -11.19 22.59 -5.68
N GLY A 87 -11.78 23.79 -5.56
CA GLY A 87 -11.03 25.05 -5.46
C GLY A 87 -10.21 25.18 -4.17
N GLU A 88 -10.63 24.52 -3.09
CA GLU A 88 -9.96 24.57 -1.77
C GLU A 88 -8.87 23.51 -1.63
N GLN A 89 -8.80 22.54 -2.54
CA GLN A 89 -7.75 21.51 -2.55
C GLN A 89 -6.37 22.12 -2.81
N ALA A 90 -5.36 21.62 -2.09
CA ALA A 90 -3.98 21.95 -2.34
C ALA A 90 -3.57 21.51 -3.77
N PRO A 91 -2.72 22.28 -4.47
CA PRO A 91 -2.38 22.03 -5.88
C PRO A 91 -1.90 20.59 -6.18
N GLU A 92 -1.20 19.96 -5.25
CA GLU A 92 -0.67 18.59 -5.39
C GLU A 92 -1.75 17.49 -5.40
N TYR A 93 -2.98 17.78 -4.93
CA TYR A 93 -4.10 16.83 -4.83
C TYR A 93 -5.22 17.09 -5.85
N ARG A 94 -5.22 18.26 -6.51
CA ARG A 94 -6.23 18.63 -7.51
C ARG A 94 -6.28 17.62 -8.66
N GLY A 95 -7.50 17.16 -8.96
CA GLY A 95 -7.76 16.18 -10.02
C GLY A 95 -7.25 14.76 -9.73
N ARG A 96 -6.69 14.53 -8.53
CA ARG A 96 -6.22 13.20 -8.08
C ARG A 96 -7.11 12.61 -7.01
N THR A 97 -8.02 13.38 -6.42
CA THR A 97 -8.84 12.94 -5.29
C THR A 97 -10.31 12.80 -5.66
N GLU A 98 -10.97 11.82 -5.06
CA GLU A 98 -12.39 11.53 -5.24
C GLU A 98 -12.99 11.06 -3.92
N LEU A 99 -14.10 11.67 -3.49
CA LEU A 99 -14.82 11.21 -2.29
C LEU A 99 -15.90 10.20 -2.69
N LEU A 100 -15.74 8.96 -2.19
CA LEU A 100 -16.70 7.88 -2.35
C LEU A 100 -17.85 8.05 -1.34
N LYS A 101 -19.06 8.28 -1.86
CA LYS A 101 -20.24 8.74 -1.10
C LYS A 101 -21.35 7.69 -1.01
N GLU A 102 -21.13 6.48 -1.51
CA GLU A 102 -22.16 5.44 -1.60
C GLU A 102 -22.76 5.09 -0.23
N THR A 103 -21.95 5.18 0.83
CA THR A 103 -22.34 4.87 2.22
C THR A 103 -22.36 6.08 3.15
N ILE A 104 -22.37 7.31 2.60
CA ILE A 104 -22.40 8.54 3.39
C ILE A 104 -23.68 8.66 4.24
N GLY A 105 -24.79 8.06 3.78
CA GLY A 105 -26.03 7.95 4.53
C GLY A 105 -25.92 7.14 5.83
N GLU A 106 -24.91 6.29 5.95
CA GLU A 106 -24.58 5.52 7.16
C GLU A 106 -23.47 6.18 8.00
N GLY A 107 -22.93 7.31 7.55
CA GLY A 107 -21.81 7.99 8.18
C GLY A 107 -20.45 7.37 7.86
N LYS A 108 -20.33 6.74 6.68
CA LYS A 108 -19.08 6.16 6.18
C LYS A 108 -18.70 6.86 4.88
N VAL A 109 -17.44 7.23 4.75
CA VAL A 109 -16.89 7.79 3.51
C VAL A 109 -15.47 7.28 3.31
N THR A 110 -15.05 7.26 2.05
CA THR A 110 -13.70 6.86 1.68
C THR A 110 -13.14 7.88 0.71
N LEU A 111 -11.96 8.42 1.01
CA LEU A 111 -11.23 9.25 0.07
C LEU A 111 -10.36 8.36 -0.81
N ARG A 112 -10.55 8.42 -2.12
CA ARG A 112 -9.66 7.81 -3.11
C ARG A 112 -8.64 8.83 -3.59
N ILE A 113 -7.35 8.47 -3.55
CA ILE A 113 -6.25 9.24 -4.14
C ILE A 113 -5.67 8.43 -5.29
N ARG A 114 -5.65 9.01 -6.50
CA ARG A 114 -5.13 8.39 -7.72
C ARG A 114 -3.68 8.78 -7.98
N ASN A 115 -2.95 7.90 -8.67
CA ASN A 115 -1.56 8.09 -9.06
C ASN A 115 -0.70 8.46 -7.83
N VAL A 116 -0.67 7.57 -6.84
CA VAL A 116 0.04 7.77 -5.56
C VAL A 116 1.52 8.07 -5.80
N ARG A 117 2.07 9.02 -5.05
CA ARG A 117 3.47 9.46 -5.14
C ARG A 117 4.16 9.25 -3.80
N PHE A 118 5.49 9.14 -3.80
CA PHE A 118 6.26 9.14 -2.56
C PHE A 118 6.02 10.38 -1.68
N SER A 119 5.71 11.53 -2.28
CA SER A 119 5.34 12.75 -1.55
C SER A 119 4.03 12.61 -0.75
N ASP A 120 3.19 11.63 -1.11
CA ASP A 120 1.95 11.34 -0.39
C ASP A 120 2.19 10.48 0.85
N GLU A 121 3.38 9.91 1.06
CA GLU A 121 3.69 9.16 2.29
C GLU A 121 3.56 10.06 3.53
N GLY A 122 3.00 9.50 4.61
CA GLY A 122 2.92 10.13 5.92
C GLY A 122 1.49 10.27 6.46
N GLY A 123 1.33 11.21 7.39
CA GLY A 123 0.07 11.42 8.11
C GLY A 123 -1.03 12.04 7.24
N PHE A 124 -2.26 11.58 7.46
CA PHE A 124 -3.50 12.20 7.01
C PHE A 124 -4.47 12.27 8.19
N THR A 125 -5.33 13.28 8.19
CA THR A 125 -6.41 13.40 9.16
C THR A 125 -7.71 13.58 8.41
N CYS A 126 -8.69 12.73 8.70
CA CYS A 126 -10.06 12.91 8.24
C CYS A 126 -10.88 13.59 9.33
N PHE A 127 -11.86 14.40 8.95
CA PHE A 127 -12.76 15.04 9.90
C PHE A 127 -14.20 15.01 9.40
N PHE A 128 -15.13 15.07 10.35
CA PHE A 128 -16.55 15.29 10.11
C PHE A 128 -16.99 16.45 10.98
N ARG A 129 -17.69 17.41 10.38
CA ARG A 129 -18.23 18.59 11.07
C ARG A 129 -19.73 18.68 10.82
N ASP A 130 -20.47 18.74 11.92
CA ASP A 130 -21.91 18.90 11.97
C ASP A 130 -22.22 20.18 12.76
N HIS A 131 -22.57 21.25 12.05
CA HIS A 131 -22.70 22.60 12.62
C HIS A 131 -21.43 23.06 13.36
N SER A 132 -21.52 23.23 14.69
CA SER A 132 -20.40 23.64 15.54
C SER A 132 -19.57 22.47 16.10
N TYR A 133 -20.06 21.23 15.95
CA TYR A 133 -19.38 20.05 16.46
C TYR A 133 -18.47 19.45 15.39
N GLN A 134 -17.21 19.19 15.75
CA GLN A 134 -16.23 18.58 14.87
C GLN A 134 -15.45 17.51 15.62
N GLU A 135 -15.19 16.40 14.95
CA GLU A 135 -14.29 15.34 15.40
C GLU A 135 -13.41 14.90 14.22
N GLU A 136 -12.29 14.27 14.55
CA GLU A 136 -11.28 13.87 13.57
C GLU A 136 -10.59 12.56 13.94
N ALA A 137 -10.03 11.89 12.94
CA ALA A 137 -9.19 10.71 13.14
C ALA A 137 -7.95 10.79 12.24
N ALA A 138 -6.80 10.54 12.86
CA ALA A 138 -5.54 10.43 12.17
C ALA A 138 -5.36 9.03 11.56
N MET A 139 -4.63 8.98 10.45
CA MET A 139 -4.18 7.76 9.80
C MET A 139 -2.82 7.98 9.14
N GLU A 140 -2.17 6.88 8.78
CA GLU A 140 -0.86 6.90 8.13
C GLU A 140 -0.93 6.17 6.79
N LEU A 141 -0.36 6.80 5.75
CA LEU A 141 -0.14 6.20 4.45
C LEU A 141 1.35 5.86 4.32
N LYS A 142 1.66 4.61 3.98
CA LYS A 142 2.99 4.14 3.60
C LYS A 142 3.03 3.87 2.11
N VAL A 143 4.03 4.41 1.43
CA VAL A 143 4.17 4.28 -0.02
C VAL A 143 5.34 3.35 -0.32
N GLU A 144 5.06 2.31 -1.08
CA GLU A 144 6.05 1.31 -1.48
C GLU A 144 6.32 1.41 -2.98
N ASP A 145 7.55 1.11 -3.37
CA ASP A 145 7.93 0.96 -4.78
C ASP A 145 8.63 -0.38 -4.93
N PRO A 146 8.00 -1.40 -5.55
CA PRO A 146 8.60 -2.70 -5.72
C PRO A 146 9.67 -2.72 -6.83
N PHE A 147 9.80 -1.65 -7.61
CA PHE A 147 10.71 -1.55 -8.76
C PHE A 147 11.87 -0.57 -8.55
N TYR A 148 12.02 0.03 -7.37
CA TYR A 148 13.10 0.99 -7.08
C TYR A 148 14.52 0.43 -7.32
N TRP A 149 14.69 -0.90 -7.24
CA TRP A 149 15.96 -1.59 -7.49
C TRP A 149 16.26 -1.82 -8.98
N VAL A 150 15.26 -1.69 -9.85
CA VAL A 150 15.37 -1.90 -11.31
C VAL A 150 15.95 -0.65 -11.98
N SER A 151 17.17 -0.28 -11.59
CA SER A 151 17.92 0.79 -12.25
C SER A 151 18.46 0.31 -13.62
N PRO A 152 18.76 1.23 -14.56
CA PRO A 152 19.39 0.86 -15.83
C PRO A 152 20.65 0.01 -15.67
N GLY A 153 21.44 0.23 -14.61
CA GLY A 153 22.62 -0.57 -14.30
C GLY A 153 22.28 -2.03 -13.95
N VAL A 154 21.23 -2.27 -13.17
CA VAL A 154 20.80 -3.63 -12.80
C VAL A 154 20.30 -4.39 -14.03
N LEU A 155 19.58 -3.73 -14.94
CA LEU A 155 19.16 -4.33 -16.20
C LEU A 155 20.35 -4.74 -17.08
N ILE A 156 21.39 -3.89 -17.15
CA ILE A 156 22.62 -4.22 -17.88
C ILE A 156 23.30 -5.44 -17.26
N VAL A 157 23.40 -5.51 -15.92
CA VAL A 157 23.99 -6.68 -15.24
C VAL A 157 23.19 -7.95 -15.52
N ILE A 158 21.86 -7.89 -15.44
CA ILE A 158 20.98 -9.02 -15.75
C ILE A 158 21.14 -9.48 -17.21
N ALA A 159 21.39 -8.57 -18.15
CA ALA A 159 21.59 -8.92 -19.56
C ALA A 159 23.00 -9.43 -19.87
N VAL A 160 24.04 -8.79 -19.33
CA VAL A 160 25.45 -9.06 -19.69
C VAL A 160 26.01 -10.26 -18.92
N LEU A 161 25.65 -10.42 -17.64
CA LEU A 161 26.21 -11.49 -16.81
C LEU A 161 25.90 -12.89 -17.35
N PRO A 162 24.66 -13.23 -17.78
CA PRO A 162 24.38 -14.55 -18.35
C PRO A 162 25.10 -14.80 -19.67
N VAL A 163 25.22 -13.77 -20.52
CA VAL A 163 25.97 -13.86 -21.79
C VAL A 163 27.44 -14.13 -21.50
N LEU A 164 28.04 -13.40 -20.56
CA LEU A 164 29.44 -13.60 -20.16
C LEU A 164 29.66 -15.01 -19.58
N LEU A 165 28.76 -15.47 -18.71
CA LEU A 165 28.83 -16.83 -18.15
C LEU A 165 28.70 -17.90 -19.24
N LEU A 166 27.83 -17.69 -20.23
CA LEU A 166 27.70 -18.59 -21.38
C LEU A 166 28.98 -18.61 -22.22
N GLN A 167 29.58 -17.45 -22.49
CA GLN A 167 30.85 -17.36 -23.22
C GLN A 167 31.99 -18.09 -22.49
N ILE A 168 32.08 -17.91 -21.16
CA ILE A 168 33.06 -18.61 -20.33
C ILE A 168 32.81 -20.12 -20.36
N ALA A 169 31.56 -20.57 -20.23
CA ALA A 169 31.20 -21.99 -20.27
C ALA A 169 31.53 -22.63 -21.62
N VAL A 170 31.20 -21.97 -22.73
CA VAL A 170 31.54 -22.42 -24.09
C VAL A 170 33.06 -22.47 -24.28
N GLY A 171 33.78 -21.44 -23.82
CA GLY A 171 35.24 -21.38 -23.87
C GLY A 171 35.89 -22.53 -23.09
N LEU A 172 35.44 -22.80 -21.87
CA LEU A 172 35.91 -23.92 -21.05
C LEU A 172 35.58 -25.27 -21.68
N LEU A 173 34.38 -25.44 -22.24
CA LEU A 173 33.99 -26.65 -22.95
C LEU A 173 34.92 -26.90 -24.14
N PHE A 174 35.17 -25.88 -24.96
CA PHE A 174 36.06 -25.96 -26.10
C PHE A 174 37.50 -26.35 -25.68
N LEU A 175 38.04 -25.70 -24.64
CA LEU A 175 39.36 -26.03 -24.10
C LEU A 175 39.42 -27.48 -23.57
N CYS A 176 38.38 -27.93 -22.87
CA CYS A 176 38.26 -29.32 -22.40
C CYS A 176 38.22 -30.32 -23.55
N LEU A 177 37.46 -30.02 -24.62
CA LEU A 177 37.39 -30.86 -25.82
C LEU A 177 38.75 -30.91 -26.52
N GLN A 178 39.42 -29.77 -26.69
CA GLN A 178 40.76 -29.74 -27.26
C GLN A 178 41.76 -30.55 -26.44
N HIS A 179 41.73 -30.43 -25.11
CA HIS A 179 42.62 -31.20 -24.23
C HIS A 179 42.33 -32.71 -24.33
N ARG A 180 41.06 -33.12 -24.37
CA ARG A 180 40.67 -34.53 -24.58
C ARG A 180 41.12 -35.05 -25.94
N LEU A 181 40.92 -34.29 -27.01
CA LEU A 181 41.33 -34.68 -28.36
C LEU A 181 42.86 -34.78 -28.48
N ARG A 182 43.61 -33.80 -27.96
CA ARG A 182 45.07 -33.88 -27.88
C ARG A 182 45.54 -35.07 -27.06
N GLY A 183 44.88 -35.35 -25.93
CA GLY A 183 45.17 -36.52 -25.11
C GLY A 183 44.95 -37.83 -25.88
N LYS A 184 43.83 -37.95 -26.62
CA LYS A 184 43.50 -39.12 -27.43
C LYS A 184 44.48 -39.30 -28.59
N LEU A 185 44.79 -38.24 -29.33
CA LEU A 185 45.78 -38.26 -30.42
C LEU A 185 47.17 -38.62 -29.92
N ARG A 186 47.59 -38.08 -28.77
CA ARG A 186 48.89 -38.42 -28.15
C ARG A 186 48.96 -39.90 -27.78
N ALA A 187 47.90 -40.46 -27.20
CA ALA A 187 47.84 -41.89 -26.87
C ALA A 187 47.89 -42.78 -28.12
N GLU A 188 47.25 -42.37 -29.22
CA GLU A 188 47.27 -43.10 -30.50
C GLU A 188 48.66 -43.07 -31.16
N ILE A 189 49.31 -41.90 -31.14
CA ILE A 189 50.68 -41.67 -31.57
C ILE A 189 51.65 -42.54 -30.77
N GLU A 190 51.61 -42.48 -29.43
CA GLU A 190 52.45 -43.31 -28.56
C GLU A 190 52.25 -44.81 -28.80
N ASN A 191 51.00 -45.25 -29.04
CA ASN A 191 50.70 -46.63 -29.37
C ASN A 191 51.33 -47.04 -30.72
N LEU A 192 51.16 -46.23 -31.77
CA LEU A 192 51.73 -46.50 -33.10
C LEU A 192 53.26 -46.55 -33.04
N HIS A 193 53.88 -45.66 -32.28
CA HIS A 193 55.33 -45.64 -32.08
C HIS A 193 55.81 -46.91 -31.39
N ARG A 194 55.06 -47.40 -30.41
CA ARG A 194 55.33 -48.66 -29.73
C ARG A 194 55.19 -49.86 -30.68
N THR A 195 54.13 -49.93 -31.48
CA THR A 195 53.92 -51.00 -32.47
C THR A 195 55.00 -51.00 -33.54
N PHE A 196 55.33 -49.84 -34.09
CA PHE A 196 56.40 -49.71 -35.09
C PHE A 196 57.77 -50.09 -34.50
N GLY A 197 58.03 -49.71 -33.25
CA GLY A 197 59.24 -50.14 -32.53
C GLY A 197 59.35 -51.66 -32.40
N GLN A 198 58.25 -52.35 -32.07
CA GLN A 198 58.21 -53.83 -32.02
C GLN A 198 58.44 -54.44 -33.41
N PHE A 199 57.81 -53.89 -34.44
CA PHE A 199 57.96 -54.40 -35.82
C PHE A 199 59.40 -54.24 -36.34
N LEU A 200 60.06 -53.11 -36.03
CA LEU A 200 61.46 -52.90 -36.38
C LEU A 200 62.42 -53.84 -35.63
N GLU A 201 62.13 -54.19 -34.38
CA GLU A 201 62.88 -55.22 -33.65
C GLU A 201 62.76 -56.59 -34.31
N GLU A 202 61.57 -56.95 -34.77
CA GLU A 202 61.28 -58.23 -35.43
C GLU A 202 61.98 -58.34 -36.80
N LEU A 203 62.01 -57.25 -37.57
CA LEU A 203 62.80 -57.18 -38.81
C LEU A 203 64.32 -57.21 -38.60
N ARG A 204 64.78 -56.75 -37.43
CA ARG A 204 66.20 -56.72 -37.08
C ARG A 204 66.74 -58.10 -36.67
N ASN A 205 65.89 -59.03 -36.23
CA ASN A 205 66.26 -60.40 -35.89
C ASN A 205 65.33 -61.40 -36.60
N PRO A 206 65.56 -61.69 -37.89
CA PRO A 206 64.68 -62.60 -38.61
C PRO A 206 64.82 -64.05 -38.14
N PHE A 207 66.03 -64.52 -37.84
CA PHE A 207 66.36 -65.88 -37.40
C PHE A 207 67.78 -65.89 -36.84
#